data_AF-A0A7S1MJ77-F1
#
_entry.id   AF-A0A7S1MJ77-F1
#
_cell.length_a   1.000
_cell.length_b   1.000
_cell.length_c   1.000
_cell.angle_alpha   90.00
_cell.angle_beta   90.00
_cell.angle_gamma   90.00
#
_symmetry.space_group_name_H-M   'P 1'
#
loop_
_entity.id
_entity.type
_entity.pdbx_description
1 polymer ?
#
loop_
_entity_poly.entity_id
_entity_poly.type
_entity_poly.pdbx_seq_one_letter_code
_entity_poly.pdbx_strand_id
1 'polypeptide(L)'
;EGFFAVSYDVAMVNPFWAAYRVSPAQVANYTAGRHGFRKDPDLTALGAPQASPSSSPAYNSTWNLGHLAPSRVMSFSAEAKYSTYTSANAAPQFWSFNQQEWRVLEDRIFDWIAENRTLAVVTGVWYADR
;
A
#
# COMPACT_ATOMS: atom_id res chain seq x y z
N GLU A 1 -8.05 11.79 -10.86
CA GLU A 1 -6.76 11.17 -11.26
C GLU A 1 -6.45 10.04 -10.28
N GLY A 2 -5.82 8.96 -10.74
CA GLY A 2 -5.38 7.87 -9.85
C GLY A 2 -4.11 8.28 -9.10
N PHE A 3 -4.01 7.93 -7.81
CA PHE A 3 -2.85 8.27 -6.97
C PHE A 3 -1.66 7.31 -7.17
N PHE A 4 -1.96 6.08 -7.59
CA PHE A 4 -1.01 5.02 -7.90
C PHE A 4 -1.68 4.01 -8.83
N ALA A 5 -0.88 3.16 -9.46
CA ALA A 5 -1.34 2.03 -10.26
C ALA A 5 -1.05 0.72 -9.54
N VAL A 6 -1.90 -0.28 -9.75
CA VAL A 6 -1.72 -1.64 -9.22
C VAL A 6 -1.91 -2.64 -10.36
N SER A 7 -1.03 -3.62 -10.44
CA SER A 7 -1.32 -4.89 -11.11
C SER A 7 -1.76 -5.90 -10.07
N TYR A 8 -2.95 -6.46 -10.28
CA TYR A 8 -3.55 -7.43 -9.38
C TYR A 8 -3.51 -8.83 -9.98
N ASP A 9 -3.08 -9.80 -9.19
CA ASP A 9 -3.12 -11.20 -9.60
C ASP A 9 -4.41 -11.86 -9.12
N VAL A 10 -5.29 -12.11 -10.08
CA VAL A 10 -6.60 -12.73 -9.83
C VAL A 10 -6.49 -14.18 -9.36
N ALA A 11 -5.51 -14.93 -9.89
CA ALA A 11 -5.33 -16.34 -9.53
C ALA A 11 -4.83 -16.50 -8.09
N MET A 12 -3.98 -15.57 -7.64
CA MET A 12 -3.45 -15.56 -6.28
C MET A 12 -4.22 -14.67 -5.30
N VAL A 13 -5.24 -13.96 -5.79
CA VAL A 13 -6.10 -13.08 -5.00
C VAL A 13 -5.25 -12.08 -4.19
N ASN A 14 -4.25 -11.48 -4.84
CA ASN A 14 -3.26 -10.62 -4.19
C ASN A 14 -2.63 -9.63 -5.20
N PRO A 15 -2.19 -8.42 -4.78
CA PRO A 15 -1.38 -7.58 -5.64
C PRO A 15 -0.11 -8.26 -6.13
N PHE A 16 0.24 -7.99 -7.39
CA PHE A 16 1.52 -8.37 -7.97
C PHE A 16 2.55 -7.23 -7.82
N TRP A 17 2.16 -6.01 -8.23
CA TRP A 17 2.95 -4.80 -8.00
C TRP A 17 2.08 -3.56 -7.85
N ALA A 18 2.62 -2.52 -7.21
CA ALA A 18 2.08 -1.17 -7.21
C ALA A 18 3.15 -0.18 -7.67
N ALA A 19 2.73 0.85 -8.39
CA ALA A 19 3.61 1.89 -8.89
C ALA A 19 3.03 3.27 -8.57
N TYR A 20 3.88 4.16 -8.06
CA TYR A 20 3.48 5.53 -7.73
C TYR A 20 4.58 6.53 -8.03
N ARG A 21 4.16 7.78 -8.29
CA ARG A 21 5.06 8.91 -8.46
C ARG A 21 4.64 10.03 -7.53
N VAL A 22 5.52 10.42 -6.61
CA VAL A 22 5.21 11.43 -5.59
C VAL A 22 6.30 12.48 -5.55
N SER A 23 5.88 13.74 -5.50
CA SER A 23 6.73 14.93 -5.50
C SER A 23 6.94 15.50 -4.08
N PRO A 24 7.99 16.31 -3.87
CA PRO A 24 8.21 17.02 -2.61
C PRO A 24 6.99 17.85 -2.17
N ALA A 25 6.33 18.53 -3.13
CA ALA A 25 5.14 19.34 -2.86
C ALA A 25 3.95 18.52 -2.34
N GLN A 26 3.84 17.25 -2.75
CA GLN A 26 2.81 16.35 -2.22
C GLN A 26 3.15 15.98 -0.77
N VAL A 27 4.33 15.41 -0.50
CA VAL A 27 4.69 14.95 0.87
C VAL A 27 4.82 16.09 1.89
N ALA A 28 4.95 17.34 1.44
CA ALA A 28 4.86 18.52 2.31
C ALA A 28 3.47 18.71 2.94
N ASN A 29 2.43 18.12 2.36
CA ASN A 29 1.10 18.05 2.94
C ASN A 29 0.94 16.75 3.73
N TYR A 30 0.22 16.82 4.86
CA TYR A 30 0.02 15.67 5.72
C TYR A 30 -1.40 15.58 6.26
N THR A 31 -2.03 14.44 6.01
CA THR A 31 -3.32 14.02 6.57
C THR A 31 -3.08 12.94 7.61
N ALA A 32 -3.45 13.20 8.87
CA ALA A 32 -3.29 12.28 9.99
C ALA A 32 -4.27 11.09 9.94
N GLY A 33 -4.22 10.21 10.94
CA GLY A 33 -5.17 9.09 11.12
C GLY A 33 -4.81 7.81 10.36
N ARG A 34 -5.69 6.81 10.47
CA ARG A 34 -5.62 5.52 9.77
C ARG A 34 -7.03 5.09 9.38
N HIS A 35 -7.15 4.26 8.35
CA HIS A 35 -8.41 3.65 7.96
C HIS A 35 -8.35 2.13 8.16
N GLY A 36 -9.52 1.50 8.20
CA GLY A 36 -9.63 0.05 8.04
C GLY A 36 -9.47 -0.33 6.57
N PHE A 37 -8.87 -1.48 6.30
CA PHE A 37 -8.85 -2.02 4.95
C PHE A 37 -10.27 -2.32 4.46
N ARG A 38 -10.50 -2.18 3.16
CA ARG A 38 -11.77 -2.44 2.50
C ARG A 38 -11.57 -3.19 1.19
N LYS A 39 -12.67 -3.70 0.64
CA LYS A 39 -12.70 -4.23 -0.71
C LYS A 39 -12.42 -3.13 -1.73
N ASP A 40 -11.70 -3.49 -2.80
CA ASP A 40 -11.46 -2.59 -3.90
C ASP A 40 -12.71 -2.46 -4.78
N PRO A 41 -13.19 -1.24 -5.07
CA PRO A 41 -14.41 -1.03 -5.85
C PRO A 41 -14.26 -1.48 -7.31
N ASP A 42 -13.08 -1.34 -7.92
CA ASP A 42 -12.86 -1.70 -9.31
C ASP A 42 -12.82 -3.23 -9.47
N LEU A 43 -12.14 -3.92 -8.55
CA LEU A 43 -12.20 -5.40 -8.49
C LEU A 43 -13.64 -5.90 -8.23
N THR A 44 -14.40 -5.19 -7.39
CA THR A 44 -15.82 -5.52 -7.13
C THR A 44 -16.67 -5.37 -8.39
N ALA A 45 -16.51 -4.26 -9.12
CA ALA A 45 -17.23 -4.00 -10.37
C ALA A 45 -16.91 -5.03 -11.46
N LEU A 46 -15.66 -5.51 -11.49
CA LEU A 46 -15.21 -6.57 -12.39
C LEU A 46 -15.67 -7.98 -11.99
N GLY A 47 -16.28 -8.14 -10.81
CA GLY A 47 -16.60 -9.47 -10.26
C GLY A 47 -15.36 -10.30 -9.92
N ALA A 48 -14.19 -9.67 -9.78
CA ALA A 48 -12.94 -10.35 -9.51
C ALA A 48 -12.86 -10.81 -8.04
N PRO A 49 -12.29 -12.00 -7.76
CA PRO A 49 -11.99 -12.40 -6.41
C PRO A 49 -11.00 -11.42 -5.76
N GLN A 50 -11.20 -11.18 -4.47
CA GLN A 50 -10.34 -10.30 -3.69
C GLN A 50 -10.27 -10.77 -2.24
N ALA A 51 -9.14 -10.50 -1.59
CA ALA A 51 -8.94 -10.87 -0.20
C ALA A 51 -9.98 -10.18 0.69
N SER A 52 -10.47 -10.90 1.71
CA SER A 52 -11.32 -10.29 2.73
C SER A 52 -10.47 -9.37 3.60
N PRO A 53 -10.77 -8.06 3.68
CA PRO A 53 -10.05 -7.17 4.58
C PRO A 53 -10.37 -7.58 6.03
N SER A 54 -9.43 -8.22 6.71
CA SER A 54 -9.57 -8.53 8.14
C SER A 54 -8.84 -7.47 8.98
N SER A 55 -9.51 -7.02 10.05
CA SER A 55 -8.89 -6.19 11.08
C SER A 55 -8.14 -7.10 12.06
N SER A 56 -6.96 -7.58 11.68
CA SER A 56 -6.10 -8.31 12.60
C SER A 56 -5.21 -7.33 13.38
N PRO A 57 -5.01 -7.48 14.71
CA PRO A 57 -4.11 -6.61 15.45
C PRO A 57 -2.68 -6.69 14.88
N ALA A 58 -2.04 -5.53 14.71
CA ALA A 58 -0.71 -5.41 14.09
C ALA A 58 0.37 -6.27 14.79
N TYR A 59 0.31 -6.39 16.13
CA TYR A 59 1.34 -7.04 16.94
C TYR A 59 0.98 -8.46 17.43
N ASN A 60 -0.26 -8.92 17.23
CA ASN A 60 -0.74 -10.22 17.73
C ASN A 60 -1.19 -11.17 16.60
N SER A 61 -0.79 -10.88 15.35
CA SER A 61 -1.11 -11.72 14.21
C SER A 61 0.16 -12.14 13.50
N THR A 62 0.21 -13.39 13.01
CA THR A 62 1.35 -13.88 12.23
C THR A 62 1.50 -13.10 10.92
N TRP A 63 0.37 -12.74 10.31
CA TRP A 63 0.28 -12.06 9.02
C TRP A 63 -0.51 -10.77 9.15
N ASN A 64 0.10 -9.67 8.73
CA ASN A 64 -0.50 -8.36 8.61
C ASN A 64 -0.91 -8.10 7.15
N LEU A 65 -1.87 -7.20 6.94
CA LEU A 65 -2.08 -6.56 5.64
C LEU A 65 -1.08 -5.41 5.50
N GLY A 66 -0.03 -5.64 4.71
CA GLY A 66 1.01 -4.65 4.42
C GLY A 66 0.75 -3.93 3.10
N HIS A 67 0.93 -2.61 3.11
CA HIS A 67 0.71 -1.78 1.93
C HIS A 67 1.83 -1.97 0.90
N LEU A 68 1.50 -1.94 -0.39
CA LEU A 68 2.49 -1.78 -1.46
C LEU A 68 2.76 -0.31 -1.75
N ALA A 69 1.71 0.48 -2.05
CA ALA A 69 1.76 1.94 -2.03
C ALA A 69 1.55 2.44 -0.59
N PRO A 70 2.58 3.01 0.08
CA PRO A 70 2.52 3.28 1.52
C PRO A 70 1.53 4.39 1.87
N SER A 71 0.72 4.16 2.91
CA SER A 71 -0.23 5.17 3.41
C SER A 71 0.46 6.47 3.85
N ARG A 72 1.69 6.41 4.38
CA ARG A 72 2.47 7.58 4.77
C ARG A 72 2.87 8.42 3.56
N VAL A 73 3.38 7.79 2.50
CA VAL A 73 3.77 8.48 1.26
C VAL A 73 2.56 9.10 0.56
N MET A 74 1.40 8.46 0.67
CA MET A 74 0.12 8.94 0.11
C MET A 74 -0.68 9.85 1.05
N SER A 75 -0.09 10.30 2.16
CA SER A 75 -0.82 11.09 3.17
C SER A 75 -1.08 12.56 2.78
N PHE A 76 -0.71 12.97 1.57
CA PHE A 76 -0.83 14.34 1.09
C PHE A 76 -2.28 14.82 0.85
N SER A 77 -3.24 13.90 0.74
CA SER A 77 -4.68 14.20 0.83
C SER A 77 -5.44 13.05 1.48
N ALA A 78 -6.63 13.32 2.01
CA ALA A 78 -7.49 12.30 2.60
C ALA A 78 -7.87 11.22 1.58
N GLU A 79 -8.15 11.61 0.34
CA GLU A 79 -8.53 10.73 -0.76
C GLU A 79 -7.35 9.85 -1.19
N ALA A 80 -6.16 10.43 -1.33
CA ALA A 80 -4.94 9.70 -1.67
C ALA A 80 -4.63 8.64 -0.61
N LYS A 81 -4.67 9.04 0.66
CA LYS A 81 -4.44 8.14 1.78
C LYS A 81 -5.50 7.05 1.85
N TYR A 82 -6.78 7.41 1.72
CA TYR A 82 -7.89 6.46 1.75
C TYR A 82 -7.78 5.45 0.60
N SER A 83 -7.30 5.84 -0.57
CA SER A 83 -7.10 4.93 -1.70
C SER A 83 -6.09 3.81 -1.42
N THR A 84 -5.15 3.98 -0.48
CA THR A 84 -4.17 2.93 -0.16
C THR A 84 -4.76 1.76 0.65
N TYR A 85 -5.92 1.94 1.27
CA TYR A 85 -6.53 0.96 2.18
C TYR A 85 -7.47 -0.02 1.46
N THR A 86 -7.21 -0.37 0.20
CA THR A 86 -7.96 -1.42 -0.50
C THR A 86 -7.21 -2.75 -0.51
N SER A 87 -7.95 -3.85 -0.59
CA SER A 87 -7.40 -5.21 -0.78
C SER A 87 -6.56 -5.35 -2.06
N ALA A 88 -6.75 -4.46 -3.04
CA ALA A 88 -5.90 -4.42 -4.23
C ALA A 88 -4.49 -3.91 -3.92
N ASN A 89 -4.28 -3.08 -2.90
CA ASN A 89 -2.98 -2.50 -2.55
C ASN A 89 -2.31 -3.15 -1.33
N ALA A 90 -2.87 -4.26 -0.83
CA ALA A 90 -2.38 -4.89 0.40
C ALA A 90 -2.06 -6.38 0.19
N ALA A 91 -0.89 -6.79 0.65
CA ALA A 91 -0.46 -8.19 0.65
C ALA A 91 -0.26 -8.72 2.07
N PRO A 92 -0.43 -10.03 2.30
CA PRO A 92 0.05 -10.66 3.53
C PRO A 92 1.55 -10.40 3.70
N GLN A 93 1.92 -9.80 4.82
CA GLN A 93 3.31 -9.60 5.22
C GLN A 93 3.50 -10.17 6.62
N PHE A 94 4.63 -10.85 6.84
CA PHE A 94 4.97 -11.32 8.18
C PHE A 94 5.06 -10.12 9.12
N TRP A 95 4.46 -10.23 10.31
CA TRP A 95 4.24 -9.05 11.15
C TRP A 95 5.52 -8.28 11.48
N SER A 96 6.63 -8.97 11.77
CA SER A 96 7.88 -8.29 12.12
C SER A 96 8.44 -7.55 10.90
N PHE A 97 8.38 -8.15 9.72
CA PHE A 97 8.80 -7.53 8.47
C PHE A 97 8.00 -6.26 8.17
N ASN A 98 6.66 -6.32 8.26
CA ASN A 98 5.78 -5.17 8.02
C ASN A 98 6.05 -4.03 9.03
N GLN A 99 6.20 -4.35 10.31
CA GLN A 99 6.37 -3.34 11.37
C GLN A 99 7.80 -2.82 11.51
N GLN A 100 8.79 -3.49 10.92
CA GLN A 100 10.21 -3.14 11.05
C GLN A 100 10.82 -2.80 9.70
N GLU A 101 11.42 -3.76 9.00
CA GLU A 101 12.24 -3.50 7.81
C GLU A 101 11.44 -2.81 6.69
N TRP A 102 10.20 -3.25 6.47
CA TRP A 102 9.32 -2.63 5.48
C TRP A 102 8.97 -1.19 5.86
N ARG A 103 8.53 -0.97 7.10
CA ARG A 103 8.26 0.38 7.63
C ARG A 103 9.49 1.30 7.51
N VAL A 104 10.69 0.81 7.80
CA VAL A 104 11.92 1.60 7.67
C VAL A 104 12.18 1.99 6.21
N LEU A 105 11.91 1.10 5.26
CA LEU A 105 11.98 1.41 3.84
C LEU A 105 10.93 2.46 3.43
N GLU A 106 9.69 2.33 3.89
CA GLU A 106 8.63 3.32 3.64
C GLU A 106 9.00 4.71 4.18
N ASP A 107 9.55 4.77 5.39
CA ASP A 107 10.02 6.00 6.01
C ASP A 107 11.18 6.63 5.19
N ARG A 108 12.13 5.81 4.71
CA ARG A 108 13.22 6.30 3.84
C ARG A 108 12.73 6.82 2.49
N ILE A 109 11.75 6.16 1.87
CA ILE A 109 11.15 6.64 0.62
C ILE A 109 10.53 8.02 0.83
N PHE A 110 9.80 8.21 1.94
CA PHE A 110 9.24 9.50 2.29
C PHE A 110 10.33 10.57 2.45
N ASP A 111 11.39 10.27 3.20
CA ASP A 111 12.50 11.20 3.44
C ASP A 111 13.21 11.58 2.13
N TRP A 112 13.50 10.60 1.26
CA TRP A 112 14.11 10.89 -0.06
C TRP A 112 13.25 11.77 -0.96
N ILE A 113 11.92 11.65 -0.88
CA ILE A 113 11.02 12.55 -1.60
C ILE A 113 11.06 13.95 -0.99
N ALA A 114 11.03 14.04 0.35
CA ALA A 114 11.08 15.31 1.07
C ALA A 114 12.39 16.09 0.83
N GLU A 115 13.51 15.40 0.60
CA GLU A 115 14.83 15.95 0.24
C GLU A 115 14.92 16.49 -1.21
N ASN A 116 13.79 16.84 -1.81
CA ASN A 116 13.68 17.56 -3.08
C ASN A 116 13.81 16.72 -4.36
N ARG A 117 13.41 15.43 -4.31
CA ARG A 117 13.35 14.56 -5.49
C ARG A 117 11.94 14.04 -5.71
N THR A 118 11.41 14.20 -6.92
CA THR A 118 10.23 13.42 -7.31
C THR A 118 10.68 11.99 -7.57
N LEU A 119 10.14 11.03 -6.82
CA LEU A 119 10.47 9.61 -7.00
C LEU A 119 9.33 8.89 -7.72
N ALA A 120 9.70 8.03 -8.67
CA ALA A 120 8.85 6.97 -9.17
C ALA A 120 9.28 5.67 -8.50
N VAL A 121 8.37 5.01 -7.80
CA VAL A 121 8.65 3.80 -7.03
C VAL A 121 7.74 2.69 -7.51
N VAL A 122 8.31 1.49 -7.61
CA VAL A 122 7.58 0.25 -7.83
C VAL A 122 7.86 -0.67 -6.66
N THR A 123 6.81 -1.16 -6.02
CA THR A 123 6.85 -2.20 -4.99
C THR A 123 6.07 -3.40 -5.48
N GLY A 124 6.38 -4.59 -4.98
CA GLY A 124 5.70 -5.80 -5.45
C GLY A 124 5.88 -6.98 -4.51
N VAL A 125 5.15 -8.03 -4.86
CA VAL A 125 5.16 -9.30 -4.14
C VAL A 125 5.92 -10.31 -4.98
N TRP A 126 6.87 -10.99 -4.34
CA TRP A 126 7.57 -12.13 -4.93
C TRP A 126 6.98 -13.43 -4.39
N TYR A 127 6.73 -14.38 -5.29
CA TYR A 127 6.28 -15.74 -4.94
C TYR A 127 7.39 -16.71 -5.31
N ALA A 128 7.85 -17.51 -4.35
CA ALA A 128 8.93 -18.46 -4.59
C ALA A 128 8.56 -19.56 -5.59
N ASP A 129 7.31 -20.02 -5.56
CA ASP A 129 6.84 -21.20 -6.31
C ASP A 129 5.81 -20.83 -7.39
N ARG A 130 6.06 -19.75 -8.13
CA ARG A 130 5.28 -19.42 -9.34
C ARG A 130 5.86 -20.01 -10.60
#